data_AF-A0A2W6A4Z3-F1
#
_entry.id   AF-A0A2W6A4Z3-F1
#
_cell.length_a   1.000
_cell.length_b   1.000
_cell.length_c   1.000
_cell.angle_alpha   90.00
_cell.angle_beta   90.00
_cell.angle_gamma   90.00
#
_symmetry.space_group_name_H-M   'P 1'
#
loop_
_entity.id
_entity.type
_entity.pdbx_description
1 polymer ?
#
loop_
_entity_poly.entity_id
_entity_poly.type
_entity_poly.pdbx_seq_one_letter_code
_entity_poly.pdbx_strand_id
1 'polypeptide(L)'
;MSLEEPPPGLEEQAIEAQNKAAFLMDLRARGIQDLNLLRALEIVPREIFVPYCFADLARRAIALPLRCGQTLPEPWLTAKMIEALAPLPRHRVLEIGTGSGYATALLARLAPGSALHRTV
;
A
#
# COMPACT_ATOMS: atom_id res chain seq x y z
N MET A 1 -18.70 -32.04 24.83
CA MET A 1 -17.60 -31.06 24.78
C MET A 1 -18.10 -29.94 23.90
N SER A 2 -18.71 -28.91 24.50
CA SER A 2 -19.29 -27.79 23.74
C SER A 2 -18.13 -26.99 23.17
N LEU A 3 -18.07 -26.89 21.84
CA LEU A 3 -17.16 -25.99 21.16
C LEU A 3 -17.66 -24.58 21.44
N GLU A 4 -16.88 -23.82 22.20
CA GLU A 4 -17.14 -22.40 22.45
C GLU A 4 -16.95 -21.66 21.12
N GLU A 5 -18.00 -20.97 20.64
CA GLU A 5 -17.89 -20.23 19.39
C GLU A 5 -16.83 -19.12 19.51
N PRO A 6 -16.02 -18.89 18.46
CA PRO A 6 -15.00 -17.85 18.50
C PRO A 6 -15.67 -16.49 18.70
N PRO A 7 -15.06 -15.57 19.47
CA PRO A 7 -15.59 -14.22 19.62
C PRO A 7 -15.81 -13.55 18.26
N PRO A 8 -16.87 -12.73 18.14
CA PRO A 8 -17.25 -12.10 16.89
C PRO A 8 -16.09 -11.28 16.31
N GLY A 9 -15.81 -11.46 15.02
CA GLY A 9 -14.76 -10.75 14.29
C GLY A 9 -13.37 -11.38 14.33
N LEU A 10 -13.13 -12.44 15.12
CA LEU A 10 -11.83 -13.15 15.10
C LEU A 10 -11.49 -13.72 13.72
N GLU A 11 -12.49 -14.30 13.06
CA GLU A 11 -12.31 -14.95 11.76
C GLU A 11 -12.00 -13.91 10.67
N GLU A 12 -12.71 -12.78 10.66
CA GLU A 12 -12.44 -11.65 9.76
C GLU A 12 -11.04 -11.05 9.98
N GLN A 13 -10.62 -10.90 11.24
CA GLN A 13 -9.27 -10.44 11.58
C GLN A 13 -8.20 -11.42 11.10
N ALA A 14 -8.44 -12.72 11.24
CA ALA A 14 -7.52 -13.75 10.76
C ALA A 14 -7.40 -13.73 9.23
N ILE A 15 -8.51 -13.59 8.51
CA ILE A 15 -8.54 -13.48 7.05
C ILE A 15 -7.78 -12.23 6.59
N GLU A 16 -8.01 -11.07 7.20
CA GLU A 16 -7.31 -9.83 6.85
C GLU A 16 -5.81 -9.95 7.12
N ALA A 17 -5.42 -10.51 8.27
CA ALA A 17 -4.02 -10.76 8.59
C ALA A 17 -3.36 -11.70 7.57
N GLN A 18 -4.06 -12.75 7.15
CA GLN A 18 -3.59 -13.69 6.13
C GLN A 18 -3.44 -13.00 4.76
N ASN A 19 -4.43 -12.22 4.33
CA ASN A 19 -4.40 -11.46 3.07
C ASN A 19 -3.22 -10.48 3.04
N LYS A 20 -3.00 -9.79 4.16
CA LYS A 20 -1.88 -8.87 4.34
C LYS A 20 -0.53 -9.58 4.29
N ALA A 21 -0.41 -10.72 4.97
CA ALA A 21 0.81 -11.53 4.94
C ALA A 21 1.12 -12.03 3.53
N ALA A 22 0.12 -12.57 2.82
CA ALA A 22 0.25 -13.02 1.44
C ALA A 22 0.70 -11.88 0.50
N PHE A 23 0.10 -10.70 0.65
CA PHE A 23 0.48 -9.50 -0.08
C PHE A 23 1.96 -9.11 0.11
N LEU A 24 2.42 -9.06 1.36
CA LEU A 24 3.82 -8.72 1.66
C LEU A 24 4.79 -9.81 1.19
N MET A 25 4.39 -11.09 1.27
CA MET A 25 5.18 -12.21 0.77
C MET A 25 5.36 -12.15 -0.75
N ASP A 26 4.32 -11.82 -1.52
CA ASP A 26 4.42 -11.61 -2.97
C ASP A 26 5.44 -10.53 -3.33
N LEU A 27 5.34 -9.36 -2.67
CA LEU A 27 6.27 -8.26 -2.88
C LEU A 27 7.72 -8.64 -2.57
N ARG A 28 7.95 -9.36 -1.46
CA ARG A 28 9.28 -9.86 -1.10
C ARG A 28 9.80 -10.88 -2.10
N ALA A 29 8.96 -11.82 -2.54
CA ALA A 29 9.32 -12.82 -3.54
C ALA A 29 9.73 -12.16 -4.87
N ARG A 30 9.15 -11.00 -5.18
CA ARG A 30 9.46 -10.19 -6.36
C ARG A 30 10.58 -9.16 -6.13
N GLY A 31 11.32 -9.32 -5.04
CA GLY A 31 12.57 -8.59 -4.78
C GLY A 31 12.42 -7.20 -4.16
N ILE A 32 11.31 -6.91 -3.47
CA ILE A 32 11.23 -5.76 -2.56
C ILE A 32 11.90 -6.15 -1.23
N GLN A 33 12.98 -5.48 -0.85
CA GLN A 33 13.79 -5.87 0.30
C GLN A 33 13.80 -4.82 1.43
N ASP A 34 13.51 -3.55 1.11
CA ASP A 34 13.48 -2.49 2.12
C ASP A 34 12.40 -2.74 3.19
N LEU A 35 12.84 -2.99 4.43
CA LEU A 35 11.96 -3.26 5.57
C LEU A 35 11.09 -2.06 5.97
N ASN A 36 11.58 -0.84 5.80
CA ASN A 36 10.79 0.37 6.07
C ASN A 36 9.68 0.52 5.04
N LEU A 37 9.98 0.24 3.76
CA LEU A 37 9.00 0.23 2.69
C LEU A 37 7.95 -0.88 2.89
N LEU A 38 8.37 -2.11 3.21
CA LEU A 38 7.45 -3.22 3.50
C LEU A 38 6.51 -2.87 4.67
N ARG A 39 7.05 -2.27 5.74
CA ARG A 39 6.23 -1.78 6.86
C ARG A 39 5.29 -0.63 6.44
N ALA A 40 5.70 0.24 5.53
CA ALA A 40 4.82 1.28 5.01
C ALA A 40 3.68 0.69 4.18
N LEU A 41 3.99 -0.25 3.27
CA LEU A 41 3.00 -0.99 2.46
C LEU A 41 2.04 -1.80 3.33
N GLU A 42 2.51 -2.32 4.46
CA GLU A 42 1.70 -3.00 5.45
C GLU A 42 0.73 -2.03 6.17
N ILE A 43 1.18 -0.84 6.57
CA ILE A 43 0.37 0.05 7.40
C ILE A 43 -0.57 0.93 6.58
N VAL A 44 -0.22 1.27 5.34
CA VAL A 44 -1.07 2.09 4.47
C VAL A 44 -2.15 1.20 3.83
N PRO A 45 -3.44 1.39 4.17
CA PRO A 45 -4.52 0.52 3.68
C PRO A 45 -4.81 0.86 2.21
N ARG A 46 -4.20 0.12 1.27
CA ARG A 46 -4.30 0.41 -0.17
C ARG A 46 -5.74 0.46 -0.69
N GLU A 47 -6.64 -0.28 -0.08
CA GLU A 47 -8.07 -0.35 -0.35
C GLU A 47 -8.81 1.00 -0.23
N ILE A 48 -8.32 1.95 0.58
CA ILE A 48 -8.95 3.29 0.68
C ILE A 48 -8.55 4.22 -0.48
N PHE A 49 -7.57 3.82 -1.29
CA PHE A 49 -7.02 4.59 -2.40
C PHE A 49 -7.55 4.13 -3.77
N VAL A 50 -8.57 3.28 -3.79
CA VAL A 50 -9.22 2.78 -5.00
C VAL A 50 -10.72 3.02 -4.94
N PRO A 51 -11.42 3.08 -6.09
CA PRO A 51 -12.87 3.05 -6.11
C PRO A 51 -13.41 1.83 -5.34
N TYR A 52 -14.54 2.00 -4.64
CA TYR A 52 -15.11 0.98 -3.76
C TYR A 52 -15.29 -0.40 -4.43
N CYS A 53 -15.68 -0.43 -5.71
CA CYS A 53 -15.83 -1.67 -6.48
C CYS A 53 -14.54 -2.46 -6.70
N PHE A 54 -13.37 -1.88 -6.39
CA PHE A 54 -12.06 -2.52 -6.50
C PHE A 54 -11.37 -2.74 -5.15
N ALA A 55 -12.04 -2.48 -4.02
CA ALA A 55 -11.44 -2.62 -2.69
C ALA A 55 -10.85 -4.03 -2.46
N ASP A 56 -11.59 -5.08 -2.83
CA ASP A 56 -11.15 -6.48 -2.70
C ASP A 56 -9.99 -6.84 -3.65
N LEU A 57 -9.76 -6.02 -4.67
CA LEU A 57 -8.67 -6.20 -5.63
C LEU A 57 -7.44 -5.36 -5.29
N ALA A 58 -7.51 -4.49 -4.27
CA ALA A 58 -6.51 -3.47 -3.99
C ALA A 58 -5.10 -4.05 -3.82
N ARG A 59 -4.97 -5.23 -3.21
CA ARG A 59 -3.67 -5.89 -2.93
C ARG A 59 -3.25 -6.92 -3.98
N ARG A 60 -4.05 -7.12 -5.04
CA ARG A 60 -3.67 -8.05 -6.11
C ARG A 60 -2.57 -7.44 -6.99
N ALA A 61 -1.82 -8.31 -7.64
CA ALA A 61 -0.77 -7.99 -8.61
C ALA A 61 -1.35 -7.46 -9.95
N ILE A 62 -2.16 -6.40 -9.87
CA ILE A 62 -2.80 -5.75 -11.01
C ILE A 62 -2.79 -4.23 -10.84
N ALA A 63 -2.81 -3.50 -11.95
CA ALA A 63 -3.14 -2.09 -11.97
C ALA A 63 -4.67 -1.90 -11.88
N LEU A 64 -5.11 -0.84 -11.22
CA LEU A 64 -6.54 -0.57 -11.00
C LEU A 64 -6.95 0.77 -11.61
N PRO A 65 -8.11 0.84 -12.30
CA PRO A 65 -8.56 2.09 -12.91
C PRO A 65 -9.03 3.08 -11.84
N LEU A 66 -8.71 4.35 -12.08
CA LEU A 66 -9.14 5.50 -11.29
C LEU A 66 -10.08 6.39 -12.12
N ARG A 67 -10.61 7.44 -11.50
CA ARG A 67 -11.42 8.45 -12.19
C ARG A 67 -10.59 9.17 -13.25
N CYS A 68 -11.28 9.80 -14.21
CA CYS A 68 -10.66 10.63 -15.25
C CYS A 68 -9.64 9.89 -16.13
N GLY A 69 -9.78 8.58 -16.31
CA GLY A 69 -8.88 7.77 -17.14
C GLY A 69 -7.49 7.52 -16.54
N GLN A 70 -7.29 7.85 -15.27
CA GLN A 70 -6.06 7.55 -14.55
C GLN A 70 -6.03 6.09 -14.10
N THR A 71 -4.84 5.62 -13.67
CA THR A 71 -4.62 4.25 -13.22
C THR A 71 -3.74 4.27 -11.96
N LEU A 72 -4.12 3.51 -10.94
CA LEU A 72 -3.26 3.18 -9.82
C LEU A 72 -2.33 2.04 -10.25
N PRO A 73 -1.00 2.24 -10.29
CA PRO A 73 -0.06 1.19 -10.68
C PRO A 73 -0.16 -0.01 -9.76
N GLU A 74 0.21 -1.19 -10.28
CA GLU A 74 0.37 -2.41 -9.49
C GLU A 74 1.20 -2.15 -8.21
N PRO A 75 0.91 -2.81 -7.08
CA PRO A 75 1.67 -2.62 -5.85
C PRO A 75 3.19 -2.78 -6.00
N TRP A 76 3.65 -3.79 -6.74
CA TRP A 76 5.08 -4.02 -6.96
C TRP A 76 5.75 -2.89 -7.71
N LEU A 77 5.11 -2.36 -8.77
CA LEU A 77 5.67 -1.24 -9.53
C LEU A 77 5.78 0.02 -8.65
N THR A 78 4.75 0.30 -7.85
CA THR A 78 4.77 1.40 -6.87
C THR A 78 5.91 1.21 -5.86
N ALA A 79 6.05 0.01 -5.31
CA ALA A 79 7.11 -0.32 -4.36
C ALA A 79 8.51 -0.18 -4.98
N LYS A 80 8.71 -0.68 -6.21
CA LYS A 80 9.99 -0.57 -6.93
C LYS A 80 10.39 0.86 -7.22
N MET A 81 9.45 1.71 -7.61
CA MET A 81 9.72 3.14 -7.80
C MET A 81 10.18 3.81 -6.51
N ILE A 82 9.54 3.49 -5.38
CA ILE A 82 9.90 4.05 -4.06
C ILE A 82 11.24 3.48 -3.57
N GLU A 83 11.50 2.18 -3.77
CA GLU A 83 12.77 1.55 -3.42
C GLU A 83 13.93 2.18 -4.21
N ALA A 84 13.74 2.43 -5.51
CA ALA A 84 14.72 3.11 -6.35
C ALA A 84 14.95 4.58 -5.94
N LEU A 85 13.92 5.26 -5.43
CA LEU A 85 14.04 6.62 -4.90
C LEU A 85 14.83 6.67 -3.57
N ALA A 86 14.82 5.57 -2.80
CA ALA A 86 15.48 5.45 -1.49
C ALA A 86 15.22 6.65 -0.55
N PRO A 87 13.94 6.98 -0.25
CA PRO A 87 13.62 8.14 0.57
C PRO A 87 14.14 7.98 2.00
N LEU A 88 14.75 9.04 2.53
CA LEU A 88 15.20 9.13 3.92
C LEU A 88 14.31 10.09 4.72
N PRO A 89 14.23 9.97 6.06
CA PRO A 89 13.32 10.76 6.89
C PRO A 89 13.39 12.29 6.74
N ARG A 90 14.53 12.83 6.32
CA ARG A 90 14.77 14.28 6.15
C ARG A 90 14.70 14.75 4.70
N HIS A 91 14.44 13.85 3.75
CA HIS A 91 14.29 14.23 2.34
C HIS A 91 13.00 15.03 2.16
N ARG A 92 13.05 16.00 1.23
CA ARG A 92 11.86 16.65 0.68
C ARG A 92 11.55 15.99 -0.65
N VAL A 93 10.35 15.45 -0.80
CA VAL A 93 9.93 14.71 -1.99
C VAL A 93 8.86 15.52 -2.72
N LEU A 94 9.05 15.67 -4.04
CA LEU A 94 8.05 16.18 -4.96
C LEU A 94 7.46 15.00 -5.71
N GLU A 95 6.15 14.83 -5.63
CA GLU A 95 5.41 13.88 -6.44
C GLU A 95 4.60 14.66 -7.49
N ILE A 96 4.81 14.33 -8.76
CA ILE A 96 4.05 14.89 -9.88
C ILE A 96 3.04 13.83 -10.30
N GLY A 97 1.74 14.19 -10.29
CA GLY A 97 0.66 13.27 -10.60
C GLY A 97 0.25 12.39 -9.41
N THR A 98 -0.29 13.02 -8.35
CA THR A 98 -0.73 12.34 -7.12
C THR A 98 -1.76 11.22 -7.35
N GLY A 99 -2.61 11.33 -8.37
CA GLY A 99 -3.63 10.32 -8.68
C GLY A 99 -4.50 10.02 -7.46
N SER A 100 -4.50 8.77 -6.99
CA SER A 100 -5.24 8.38 -5.78
C SER A 100 -4.62 8.87 -4.47
N GLY A 101 -3.34 9.24 -4.45
CA GLY A 101 -2.59 9.60 -3.24
C GLY A 101 -1.91 8.43 -2.53
N TYR A 102 -1.96 7.20 -3.08
CA TYR A 102 -1.37 6.02 -2.43
C TYR A 102 0.15 6.12 -2.32
N ALA A 103 0.84 6.44 -3.41
CA ALA A 103 2.29 6.60 -3.41
C ALA A 103 2.72 7.76 -2.50
N THR A 104 1.98 8.87 -2.52
CA THR A 104 2.10 9.99 -1.58
C THR A 104 2.05 9.54 -0.12
N ALA A 105 1.09 8.68 0.25
CA ALA A 105 0.92 8.19 1.61
C ALA A 105 2.10 7.31 2.06
N LEU A 106 2.64 6.49 1.15
CA LEU A 106 3.85 5.72 1.41
C LEU A 106 5.06 6.64 1.61
N LEU A 107 5.26 7.61 0.72
CA LEU A 107 6.35 8.58 0.80
C LEU A 107 6.29 9.41 2.09
N ALA A 108 5.10 9.85 2.50
CA ALA A 108 4.90 10.60 3.75
C ALA A 108 5.33 9.80 4.99
N ARG A 109 5.18 8.46 4.98
CA ARG A 109 5.63 7.60 6.07
C ARG A 109 7.13 7.36 6.07
N LEU A 110 7.75 7.33 4.89
CA LEU A 110 9.20 7.08 4.75
C LEU A 110 10.03 8.37 4.93
N ALA A 111 9.46 9.52 4.56
CA ALA A 111 10.07 10.84 4.67
C ALA A 111 9.17 11.82 5.46
N PRO A 112 8.91 11.61 6.77
CA PRO A 112 8.00 12.44 7.55
C PRO A 112 8.49 13.88 7.77
N GLY A 113 9.78 14.17 7.59
CA GLY A 113 10.35 15.53 7.61
C GLY A 113 10.08 16.32 6.33
N SER A 114 9.36 15.74 5.36
CA SER A 114 9.05 16.38 4.08
C SER A 114 7.89 17.37 4.19
N ALA A 115 8.10 18.59 3.68
CA ALA A 115 6.99 19.36 3.13
C ALA A 115 6.63 18.70 1.79
N LEU A 116 5.54 17.95 1.78
CA LEU A 116 5.07 17.23 0.60
C LEU A 116 4.45 18.25 -0.35
N HIS A 117 5.21 18.68 -1.36
CA HIS A 117 4.75 19.65 -2.33
C HIS A 117 3.91 18.93 -3.39
N ARG A 118 2.65 19.35 -3.54
CA ARG A 118 1.69 18.75 -4.48
C ARG A 118 1.45 19.72 -5.62
N THR A 119 1.67 19.27 -6.85
CA THR A 119 1.21 19.97 -8.06
C THR A 119 0.16 19.09 -8.75
N VAL A 120 -1.01 19.66 -9.00
CA VAL A 120 -2.14 19.05 -9.71
C VAL A 120 -1.81 18.77 -11.17
#